data_AF-A0A9Q0SB47-F1
#
_entry.id   AF-A0A9Q0SB47-F1
#
_cell.length_a   1.000
_cell.length_b   1.000
_cell.length_c   1.000
_cell.angle_alpha   90.00
_cell.angle_beta   90.00
_cell.angle_gamma   90.00
#
_symmetry.space_group_name_H-M   'P 1'
#
loop_
_entity.id
_entity.type
_entity.pdbx_description
1 polymer ?
#
loop_
_entity_poly.entity_id
_entity_poly.type
_entity_poly.pdbx_seq_one_letter_code
_entity_poly.pdbx_strand_id
1 'polypeptide(L)'
;MKETEKKSLDPQLWQACAGSMVQIPPPNSTVFYFPQGHAEHSQSPVNFPQKIPSLILCRIATVKFLADPDTDEVYAKIGFVPLPNTDLDLAHDRGLCGNGNDGDNCPDKPASFAKTLTQSDANNGGGFSVPRYCAETIFPRLDYSADPPLQTVIAKDVHGEVWKFRHIYRGTPRRHLLTTGWSTFVNQKKLVAGDSIVFLRAENGDLCVGIRRSRRGIGSGSGPESSLTIGWNSNSATCAIPYDGFSLFVKEDEMRNGRMKGRGRVRPEEVLEAAVLAANGKPFQVVYYPRASTPEFCVKASSVRAAMAIGWCSGMRFKMAFETEDSSRISWFMGTVTSIQVADPVRWPNSPWRLLQVLHFVLSLLLFLV
;
A
#
# COMPACT_ATOMS: atom_id res chain seq x y z
N MET A 1 -7.60 28.40 14.53
CA MET A 1 -8.53 27.35 14.05
C MET A 1 -8.24 26.11 14.87
N LYS A 2 -9.15 25.67 15.75
CA LYS A 2 -8.92 24.47 16.57
C LYS A 2 -8.95 23.26 15.64
N GLU A 3 -7.80 22.61 15.45
CA GLU A 3 -7.70 21.31 14.79
C GLU A 3 -8.52 20.35 15.67
N THR A 4 -9.77 20.07 15.30
CA THR A 4 -10.60 19.08 15.97
C THR A 4 -9.79 17.79 15.96
N GLU A 5 -9.42 17.28 17.14
CA GLU A 5 -8.67 16.04 17.26
C GLU A 5 -9.44 14.93 16.54
N LYS A 6 -9.03 14.62 15.31
CA LYS A 6 -9.61 13.52 14.55
C LYS A 6 -9.32 12.25 15.34
N LYS A 7 -10.40 11.59 15.79
CA LYS A 7 -10.32 10.30 16.47
C LYS A 7 -9.57 9.32 15.56
N SER A 8 -8.56 8.66 16.10
CA SER A 8 -7.82 7.63 15.35
C SER A 8 -8.79 6.51 14.94
N LEU A 9 -8.63 6.03 13.72
CA LEU A 9 -9.30 4.83 13.23
C LEU A 9 -8.85 3.63 14.06
N ASP A 10 -9.75 2.65 14.18
CA ASP A 10 -9.41 1.33 14.71
C ASP A 10 -8.25 0.72 13.90
N PRO A 11 -7.15 0.26 14.54
CA PRO A 11 -6.00 -0.28 13.84
C PRO A 11 -6.31 -1.51 12.97
N GLN A 12 -7.24 -2.38 13.39
CA GLN A 12 -7.58 -3.58 12.63
C GLN A 12 -8.34 -3.20 11.34
N LEU A 13 -9.29 -2.26 11.43
CA LEU A 13 -9.98 -1.72 10.25
C LEU A 13 -9.02 -0.98 9.33
N TRP A 14 -8.13 -0.16 9.90
CA TRP A 14 -7.10 0.54 9.11
C TRP A 14 -6.23 -0.45 8.35
N GLN A 15 -5.70 -1.48 9.03
CA GLN A 15 -4.86 -2.52 8.41
C GLN A 15 -5.61 -3.29 7.33
N ALA A 16 -6.87 -3.66 7.59
CA ALA A 16 -7.72 -4.34 6.63
C ALA A 16 -8.01 -3.48 5.39
N CYS A 17 -8.02 -2.14 5.50
CA CYS A 17 -8.12 -1.25 4.34
C CYS A 17 -6.77 -0.99 3.66
N ALA A 18 -5.69 -0.89 4.43
CA ALA A 18 -4.36 -0.56 3.93
C ALA A 18 -3.76 -1.67 3.07
N GLY A 19 -3.97 -2.93 3.44
CA GLY A 19 -3.34 -4.08 2.79
C GLY A 19 -2.70 -5.01 3.81
N SER A 20 -2.68 -6.29 3.51
CA SER A 20 -2.07 -7.30 4.40
C SER A 20 -0.55 -7.19 4.47
N MET A 21 0.08 -6.60 3.46
CA MET A 21 1.52 -6.41 3.35
C MET A 21 2.03 -5.11 3.97
N VAL A 22 1.14 -4.16 4.30
CA VAL A 22 1.54 -2.85 4.84
C VAL A 22 2.01 -3.02 6.28
N GLN A 23 3.21 -2.54 6.62
CA GLN A 23 3.70 -2.55 7.99
C GLN A 23 4.01 -1.13 8.47
N ILE A 24 3.31 -0.69 9.52
CA ILE A 24 3.62 0.58 10.19
C ILE A 24 4.43 0.29 11.45
N PRO A 25 5.68 0.77 11.55
CA PRO A 25 6.46 0.61 12.77
C PRO A 25 5.73 1.23 13.99
N PRO A 26 5.67 0.52 15.13
CA PRO A 26 4.95 1.00 16.30
C PRO A 26 5.65 2.20 16.94
N PRO A 27 4.95 3.00 17.77
CA PRO A 27 5.57 4.04 18.59
C PRO A 27 6.76 3.53 19.39
N ASN A 28 7.75 4.39 19.60
CA ASN A 28 9.04 4.12 20.24
C ASN A 28 10.00 3.19 19.48
N SER A 29 9.60 2.65 18.32
CA SER A 29 10.52 1.88 17.48
C SER A 29 11.57 2.79 16.82
N THR A 30 12.76 2.23 16.63
CA THR A 30 13.86 2.89 15.91
C THR A 30 13.78 2.52 14.43
N VAL A 31 13.72 3.53 13.57
CA VAL A 31 13.53 3.41 12.13
C VAL A 31 14.55 4.26 11.39
N PHE A 32 14.77 3.96 10.12
CA PHE A 32 15.36 4.90 9.20
C PHE A 32 14.28 5.56 8.34
N TYR A 33 14.34 6.88 8.25
CA TYR A 33 13.57 7.68 7.32
C TYR A 33 14.39 7.92 6.04
N PHE A 34 13.79 7.66 4.89
CA PHE A 34 14.38 7.82 3.56
C PHE A 34 13.69 8.96 2.81
N PRO A 35 14.32 10.16 2.71
CA PRO A 35 13.75 11.29 1.98
C PRO A 35 13.46 10.98 0.50
N GLN A 36 14.34 10.21 -0.15
CA GLN A 36 14.14 9.76 -1.54
C GLN A 36 12.86 8.93 -1.69
N GLY A 37 12.62 8.02 -0.76
CA GLY A 37 11.40 7.22 -0.75
C GLY A 37 10.16 8.05 -0.48
N HIS A 38 10.22 9.01 0.46
CA HIS A 38 9.10 9.91 0.73
C HIS A 38 8.77 10.77 -0.50
N ALA A 39 9.77 11.20 -1.27
CA ALA A 39 9.56 11.93 -2.53
C ALA A 39 8.79 11.11 -3.58
N GLU A 40 8.90 9.78 -3.61
CA GLU A 40 8.10 8.94 -4.53
C GLU A 40 6.60 8.93 -4.18
N HIS A 41 6.23 9.37 -2.98
CA HIS A 41 4.85 9.52 -2.53
C HIS A 41 4.25 10.90 -2.80
N SER A 42 5.04 11.81 -3.40
CA SER A 42 4.63 13.18 -3.71
C SER A 42 3.82 13.31 -5.01
N GLN A 43 3.00 14.36 -5.09
CA GLN A 43 2.19 14.70 -6.27
C GLN A 43 3.04 15.16 -7.47
N SER A 44 4.27 15.59 -7.25
CA SER A 44 5.19 16.03 -8.31
C SER A 44 6.62 15.91 -7.81
N PRO A 45 7.62 15.79 -8.70
CA PRO A 45 9.02 15.68 -8.30
C PRO A 45 9.42 16.72 -7.26
N VAL A 46 10.02 16.28 -6.16
CA VAL A 46 10.49 17.14 -5.07
C VAL A 46 11.89 17.62 -5.42
N ASN A 47 12.11 18.94 -5.43
CA ASN A 47 13.42 19.53 -5.61
C ASN A 47 14.06 19.78 -4.24
N PHE A 48 15.12 19.04 -3.92
CA PHE A 48 15.84 19.18 -2.65
C PHE A 48 16.96 20.23 -2.79
N PRO A 49 16.89 21.37 -2.07
CA PRO A 49 17.80 22.51 -2.26
C PRO A 49 19.17 22.34 -1.59
N GLN A 50 19.37 21.35 -0.73
CA GLN A 50 20.61 21.10 0.04
C GLN A 50 20.97 19.61 0.04
N LYS A 51 22.21 19.28 0.47
CA LYS A 51 22.64 17.90 0.76
C LYS A 51 21.91 17.36 1.99
N ILE A 52 20.68 16.93 1.79
CA ILE A 52 19.93 16.16 2.80
C ILE A 52 20.60 14.77 2.90
N PRO A 53 20.70 14.14 4.09
CA PRO A 53 21.19 12.77 4.22
C PRO A 53 20.21 11.74 3.64
N SER A 54 20.70 10.78 2.85
CA SER A 54 19.87 9.76 2.19
C SER A 54 19.12 8.85 3.16
N LEU A 55 19.61 8.79 4.39
CA LEU A 55 19.15 7.94 5.46
C LEU A 55 19.25 8.70 6.79
N ILE A 56 18.14 8.84 7.53
CA ILE A 56 18.11 9.55 8.82
C ILE A 56 17.54 8.62 9.88
N LEU A 57 18.34 8.32 10.92
CA LEU A 57 17.91 7.49 12.04
C LEU A 57 16.91 8.27 12.90
N CYS A 58 15.74 7.69 13.16
CA CYS A 58 14.67 8.31 13.91
C CYS A 58 14.05 7.34 14.91
N ARG A 59 13.43 7.88 15.96
CA ARG A 59 12.46 7.16 16.79
C ARG A 59 11.05 7.59 16.41
N ILE A 60 10.13 6.65 16.28
CA ILE A 60 8.71 6.95 16.08
C ILE A 60 8.14 7.53 17.37
N ALA A 61 7.66 8.77 17.33
CA ALA A 61 7.00 9.41 18.47
C ALA A 61 5.51 9.05 18.55
N THR A 62 4.81 9.11 17.42
CA THR A 62 3.36 8.90 17.36
C THR A 62 2.96 8.27 16.03
N VAL A 63 1.94 7.42 16.05
CA VAL A 63 1.25 6.93 14.85
C VAL A 63 -0.24 7.20 15.05
N LYS A 64 -0.87 7.86 14.08
CA LYS A 64 -2.33 8.05 14.03
C LYS A 64 -2.86 7.44 12.74
N PHE A 65 -3.82 6.54 12.87
CA PHE A 65 -4.51 5.92 11.74
C PHE A 65 -5.74 6.75 11.38
N LEU A 66 -5.86 7.13 10.11
CA LEU A 66 -6.87 8.07 9.64
C LEU A 66 -7.42 7.62 8.28
N ALA A 67 -8.56 8.18 7.90
CA ALA A 67 -9.16 8.04 6.58
C ALA A 67 -9.49 9.41 5.99
N ASP A 68 -9.31 9.53 4.68
CA ASP A 68 -9.66 10.73 3.94
C ASP A 68 -11.19 10.84 3.81
N PRO A 69 -11.81 11.97 4.22
CA PRO A 69 -13.28 12.08 4.32
C PRO A 69 -14.00 12.07 2.96
N ASP A 70 -13.29 12.35 1.87
CA ASP A 70 -13.89 12.45 0.53
C ASP A 70 -13.69 11.18 -0.29
N THR A 71 -12.63 10.42 0.00
CA THR A 71 -12.20 9.26 -0.81
C THR A 71 -12.29 7.92 -0.08
N ASP A 72 -12.42 7.94 1.26
CA ASP A 72 -12.34 6.80 2.18
C ASP A 72 -10.95 6.11 2.16
N GLU A 73 -9.94 6.71 1.51
CA GLU A 73 -8.59 6.15 1.48
C GLU A 73 -7.95 6.30 2.86
N VAL A 74 -7.47 5.18 3.40
CA VAL A 74 -6.78 5.17 4.68
C VAL A 74 -5.34 5.68 4.56
N TYR A 75 -4.87 6.41 5.58
CA TYR A 75 -3.50 6.89 5.68
C TYR A 75 -3.04 6.93 7.13
N ALA A 76 -1.73 6.95 7.34
CA ALA A 76 -1.11 7.09 8.65
C ALA A 76 -0.42 8.45 8.76
N LYS A 77 -0.63 9.15 9.88
CA LYS A 77 0.14 10.34 10.27
C LYS A 77 1.20 9.88 11.26
N ILE A 78 2.47 9.95 10.86
CA ILE A 78 3.59 9.39 11.63
C ILE A 78 4.49 10.53 12.09
N GLY A 79 4.73 10.63 13.40
CA GLY A 79 5.62 11.60 14.02
C GLY A 79 6.98 10.98 14.31
N PHE A 80 8.05 11.73 14.04
CA PHE A 80 9.43 11.28 14.15
C PHE A 80 10.23 12.22 15.05
N VAL A 81 11.18 11.64 15.77
CA VAL A 81 12.24 12.37 16.47
C VAL A 81 13.58 11.85 15.92
N PRO A 82 14.35 12.66 15.17
CA PRO A 82 15.68 12.27 14.72
C PRO A 82 16.59 11.91 15.90
N LEU A 83 17.42 10.90 15.72
CA LEU A 83 18.44 10.48 16.68
C LEU A 83 19.83 10.93 16.20
N PRO A 84 20.74 11.30 17.11
CA PRO A 84 22.10 11.68 16.75
C PRO A 84 22.88 10.50 16.16
N ASN A 85 23.83 10.78 15.26
CA ASN A 85 24.63 9.78 14.54
C ASN A 85 25.41 8.82 15.48
N THR A 86 25.67 9.20 16.73
CA THR A 86 26.40 8.38 17.71
C THR A 86 25.66 7.07 18.05
N ASP A 87 24.34 7.00 17.83
CA ASP A 87 23.54 5.79 18.03
C ASP A 87 23.59 4.80 16.85
N LEU A 88 24.28 5.14 15.76
CA LEU A 88 24.53 4.20 14.66
C LEU A 88 25.47 3.06 15.10
N ASP A 89 26.44 3.37 15.97
CA ASP A 89 27.45 2.43 16.46
C ASP A 89 27.03 1.73 17.76
N LEU A 90 26.29 2.39 18.66
CA LEU A 90 25.89 1.78 19.94
C LEU A 90 24.78 0.72 19.81
N ALA A 91 24.05 0.72 18.70
CA ALA A 91 23.05 -0.31 18.41
C ALA A 91 23.67 -1.58 17.77
N HIS A 92 24.97 -1.57 17.44
CA HIS A 92 25.68 -2.76 16.95
C HIS A 92 25.87 -3.83 18.05
N ASP A 93 25.86 -3.43 19.33
CA ASP A 93 26.33 -4.27 20.45
C ASP A 93 25.21 -4.72 21.43
N ARG A 94 23.95 -4.44 21.11
CA ARG A 94 22.80 -5.14 21.74
C ARG A 94 22.13 -6.10 20.75
N GLY A 95 22.95 -6.72 19.91
CA GLY A 95 22.60 -7.93 19.16
C GLY A 95 22.37 -9.10 20.12
N LEU A 96 21.17 -9.17 20.72
CA LEU A 96 20.63 -10.47 21.05
C LEU A 96 20.30 -11.15 19.72
N CYS A 97 21.18 -12.05 19.32
CA CYS A 97 20.93 -13.10 18.34
C CYS A 97 19.80 -14.00 18.88
N GLY A 98 18.56 -13.52 18.80
CA GLY A 98 17.38 -14.34 18.95
C GLY A 98 17.08 -15.00 17.61
N ASN A 99 17.63 -16.18 17.38
CA ASN A 99 16.94 -17.18 16.55
C ASN A 99 15.65 -17.59 17.29
N GLY A 100 14.64 -16.72 17.31
CA GLY A 100 13.26 -17.17 17.25
C GLY A 100 12.98 -17.31 15.76
N ASN A 101 12.62 -18.46 15.19
CA ASN A 101 11.34 -19.10 15.47
C ASN A 101 10.43 -18.22 16.36
N ASP A 102 10.15 -17.00 15.89
CA ASP A 102 8.83 -16.45 16.09
C ASP A 102 7.91 -17.41 15.33
N GLY A 103 7.55 -18.48 16.04
CA GLY A 103 6.36 -19.23 15.74
C GLY A 103 5.28 -18.20 15.48
N ASP A 104 4.65 -18.35 14.33
CA ASP A 104 3.48 -17.63 13.85
C ASP A 104 2.34 -17.75 14.87
N ASN A 105 2.50 -17.16 16.05
CA ASN A 105 1.42 -16.73 16.92
C ASN A 105 1.04 -15.35 16.40
N CYS A 106 0.50 -15.35 15.18
CA CYS A 106 -0.32 -14.24 14.72
C CYS A 106 -1.46 -14.13 15.75
N PRO A 107 -1.55 -13.08 16.58
CA PRO A 107 -2.72 -12.88 17.42
C PRO A 107 -3.92 -12.92 16.49
N ASP A 108 -4.85 -13.84 16.75
CA ASP A 108 -5.97 -14.25 15.89
C ASP A 108 -6.33 -13.18 14.87
N LYS A 109 -5.78 -13.29 13.65
CA LYS A 109 -5.95 -12.25 12.63
C LYS A 109 -7.45 -12.02 12.48
N PRO A 110 -7.96 -10.81 12.77
CA PRO A 110 -9.38 -10.58 12.82
C PRO A 110 -9.98 -10.91 11.44
N ALA A 111 -11.15 -11.56 11.46
CA ALA A 111 -11.78 -12.09 10.26
C ALA A 111 -12.09 -10.93 9.30
N SER A 112 -11.22 -10.74 8.32
CA SER A 112 -11.33 -9.70 7.31
C SER A 112 -11.34 -10.33 5.93
N PHE A 113 -12.09 -9.72 5.03
CA PHE A 113 -12.20 -10.17 3.65
C PHE A 113 -12.28 -8.98 2.72
N ALA A 114 -11.43 -8.96 1.72
CA ALA A 114 -11.47 -8.00 0.63
C ALA A 114 -11.97 -8.68 -0.64
N LYS A 115 -12.86 -8.02 -1.38
CA LYS A 115 -13.26 -8.42 -2.73
C LYS A 115 -13.21 -7.24 -3.67
N THR A 116 -12.50 -7.42 -4.77
CA THR A 116 -12.59 -6.56 -5.95
C THR A 116 -13.99 -6.63 -6.56
N LEU A 117 -14.58 -5.46 -6.75
CA LEU A 117 -15.90 -5.29 -7.34
C LEU A 117 -15.84 -5.61 -8.82
N THR A 118 -16.72 -6.52 -9.25
CA THR A 118 -16.95 -6.76 -10.68
C THR A 118 -17.87 -5.68 -11.24
N GLN A 119 -18.00 -5.64 -12.57
CA GLN A 119 -18.94 -4.74 -13.24
C GLN A 119 -20.39 -4.91 -12.73
N SER A 120 -20.79 -6.14 -12.37
CA SER A 120 -22.13 -6.40 -11.83
C SER A 120 -22.32 -5.96 -10.39
N ASP A 121 -21.24 -5.87 -9.61
CA ASP A 121 -21.32 -5.37 -8.23
C ASP A 121 -21.42 -3.84 -8.20
N ALA A 122 -20.73 -3.15 -9.12
CA ALA A 122 -20.67 -1.68 -9.15
C ALA A 122 -21.74 -1.01 -10.05
N ASN A 123 -22.66 -1.78 -10.65
CA ASN A 123 -23.69 -1.22 -11.52
C ASN A 123 -24.87 -0.65 -10.73
N ASN A 124 -25.55 0.35 -11.31
CA ASN A 124 -26.77 0.90 -10.75
C ASN A 124 -27.93 -0.09 -10.93
N GLY A 125 -28.36 -0.71 -9.83
CA GLY A 125 -29.49 -1.65 -9.79
C GLY A 125 -29.11 -3.11 -9.56
N GLY A 126 -27.81 -3.46 -9.54
CA GLY A 126 -27.34 -4.77 -9.12
C GLY A 126 -27.14 -4.90 -7.61
N GLY A 127 -26.88 -6.13 -7.18
CA GLY A 127 -26.50 -6.47 -5.81
C GLY A 127 -25.06 -6.96 -5.75
N PHE A 128 -24.46 -6.86 -4.56
CA PHE A 128 -23.12 -7.40 -4.33
C PHE A 128 -23.15 -8.91 -4.15
N SER A 129 -22.36 -9.63 -4.94
CA SER A 129 -22.17 -11.07 -4.75
C SER A 129 -21.22 -11.35 -3.60
N VAL A 130 -21.74 -11.78 -2.45
CA VAL A 130 -20.93 -12.04 -1.26
C VAL A 130 -20.24 -13.40 -1.41
N PRO A 131 -18.91 -13.48 -1.30
CA PRO A 131 -18.22 -14.77 -1.29
C PRO A 131 -18.61 -15.60 -0.08
N ARG A 132 -18.75 -16.92 -0.28
CA ARG A 132 -19.25 -17.85 0.76
C ARG A 132 -18.48 -17.73 2.08
N TYR A 133 -17.15 -17.65 2.00
CA TYR A 133 -16.30 -17.46 3.17
C TYR A 133 -16.73 -16.23 4.00
N CYS A 134 -16.90 -15.07 3.36
CA CYS A 134 -17.32 -13.85 4.04
C CYS A 134 -18.70 -13.99 4.71
N ALA A 135 -19.66 -14.62 4.02
CA ALA A 135 -21.00 -14.84 4.55
C ALA A 135 -21.03 -15.77 5.78
N GLU A 136 -20.12 -16.76 5.84
CA GLU A 136 -20.08 -17.77 6.90
C GLU A 136 -19.19 -17.38 8.08
N THR A 137 -18.16 -16.56 7.88
CA THR A 137 -17.17 -16.21 8.92
C THR A 137 -17.28 -14.77 9.45
N ILE A 138 -17.64 -13.82 8.59
CA ILE A 138 -17.62 -12.39 8.90
C ILE A 138 -19.03 -11.87 9.23
N PHE A 139 -20.03 -12.25 8.45
CA PHE A 139 -21.40 -11.82 8.70
C PHE A 139 -22.03 -12.57 9.89
N PRO A 140 -23.06 -11.98 10.54
CA PRO A 140 -23.92 -12.72 11.44
C PRO A 140 -24.47 -13.99 10.76
N ARG A 141 -24.58 -15.08 11.52
CA ARG A 141 -25.04 -16.36 10.99
C ARG A 141 -26.46 -16.22 10.43
N LEU A 142 -26.63 -16.60 9.17
CA LEU A 142 -27.92 -16.61 8.49
C LEU A 142 -28.72 -17.85 8.91
N ASP A 143 -30.02 -17.66 9.19
CA ASP A 143 -30.95 -18.76 9.40
C ASP A 143 -31.39 -19.35 8.05
N TYR A 144 -30.90 -20.55 7.75
CA TYR A 144 -31.20 -21.27 6.50
C TYR A 144 -32.55 -22.01 6.50
N SER A 145 -33.25 -22.04 7.64
CA SER A 145 -34.57 -22.68 7.73
C SER A 145 -35.70 -21.82 7.13
N ALA A 146 -35.48 -20.51 7.04
CA ALA A 146 -36.40 -19.57 6.39
C ALA A 146 -36.39 -19.69 4.86
N ASP A 147 -37.48 -19.27 4.19
CA ASP A 147 -37.57 -19.25 2.72
C ASP A 147 -38.09 -17.90 2.18
N PRO A 148 -37.26 -17.10 1.47
CA PRO A 148 -35.81 -17.26 1.34
C PRO A 148 -35.07 -16.85 2.63
N PRO A 149 -33.90 -17.46 2.96
CA PRO A 149 -33.05 -17.02 4.06
C PRO A 149 -32.61 -15.56 3.90
N LEU A 150 -32.93 -14.69 4.87
CA LEU A 150 -32.62 -13.26 4.82
C LEU A 150 -32.26 -12.69 6.20
N GLN A 151 -31.42 -11.65 6.22
CA GLN A 151 -31.12 -10.86 7.42
C GLN A 151 -30.70 -9.43 7.05
N THR A 152 -30.70 -8.54 8.04
CA THR A 152 -30.09 -7.21 7.90
C THR A 152 -28.67 -7.25 8.46
N VAL A 153 -27.70 -6.91 7.61
CA VAL A 153 -26.29 -6.74 7.99
C VAL A 153 -26.05 -5.26 8.23
N ILE A 154 -25.54 -4.91 9.40
CA ILE A 154 -25.24 -3.52 9.80
C ILE A 154 -23.73 -3.40 9.92
N ALA A 155 -23.11 -2.50 9.16
CA ALA A 155 -21.67 -2.26 9.20
C ALA A 155 -21.36 -0.78 9.43
N LYS A 156 -20.30 -0.47 10.19
CA LYS A 156 -19.78 0.89 10.34
C LYS A 156 -18.62 1.12 9.35
N ASP A 157 -18.59 2.25 8.65
CA ASP A 157 -17.45 2.56 7.79
C ASP A 157 -16.28 3.20 8.56
N VAL A 158 -15.22 3.56 7.82
CA VAL A 158 -14.01 4.20 8.37
C VAL A 158 -14.25 5.59 8.99
N HIS A 159 -15.44 6.17 8.78
CA HIS A 159 -15.86 7.44 9.38
C HIS A 159 -16.88 7.24 10.51
N GLY A 160 -17.28 6.00 10.77
CA GLY A 160 -18.29 5.64 11.77
C GLY A 160 -19.73 5.75 11.25
N GLU A 161 -19.93 6.00 9.96
CA GLU A 161 -21.26 6.02 9.36
C GLU A 161 -21.81 4.58 9.29
N VAL A 162 -23.09 4.42 9.66
CA VAL A 162 -23.74 3.12 9.76
C VAL A 162 -24.47 2.79 8.47
N TRP A 163 -24.07 1.70 7.84
CA TRP A 163 -24.64 1.16 6.62
C TRP A 163 -25.46 -0.09 6.90
N LYS A 164 -26.66 -0.16 6.33
CA LYS A 164 -27.57 -1.30 6.45
C LYS A 164 -27.75 -1.98 5.11
N PHE A 165 -27.44 -3.28 5.06
CA PHE A 165 -27.53 -4.09 3.86
C PHE A 165 -28.51 -5.25 4.06
N ARG A 166 -29.38 -5.48 3.07
CA ARG A 166 -30.20 -6.69 3.04
C ARG A 166 -29.37 -7.86 2.49
N HIS A 167 -28.96 -8.77 3.37
CA HIS A 167 -28.31 -10.02 3.01
C HIS A 167 -29.35 -11.10 2.74
N ILE A 168 -29.26 -11.77 1.58
CA ILE A 168 -30.19 -12.83 1.16
C ILE A 168 -29.42 -13.97 0.51
N TYR A 169 -29.81 -15.21 0.79
CA TYR A 169 -29.29 -16.41 0.13
C TYR A 169 -30.34 -16.98 -0.83
N ARG A 170 -30.14 -16.78 -2.14
CA ARG A 170 -31.16 -17.11 -3.17
C ARG A 170 -30.54 -17.44 -4.52
N GLY A 171 -31.38 -17.75 -5.52
CA GLY A 171 -30.98 -18.02 -6.90
C GLY A 171 -30.67 -19.50 -7.15
N THR A 172 -30.30 -19.81 -8.40
CA THR A 172 -30.02 -21.16 -8.88
C THR A 172 -28.75 -21.16 -9.75
N PRO A 173 -27.61 -21.68 -9.25
CA PRO A 173 -27.37 -22.17 -7.89
C PRO A 173 -27.51 -21.04 -6.84
N ARG A 174 -27.82 -21.41 -5.60
CA ARG A 174 -27.99 -20.43 -4.51
C ARG A 174 -26.67 -19.71 -4.21
N ARG A 175 -26.74 -18.39 -4.00
CA ARG A 175 -25.60 -17.52 -3.71
C ARG A 175 -25.99 -16.47 -2.66
N HIS A 176 -24.99 -15.99 -1.93
CA HIS A 176 -25.15 -14.89 -0.98
C HIS A 176 -25.09 -13.55 -1.71
N LEU A 177 -26.06 -12.68 -1.43
CA LEU A 177 -26.18 -11.37 -2.08
C LEU A 177 -26.46 -10.29 -1.04
N LEU A 178 -25.82 -9.12 -1.18
CA LEU A 178 -26.34 -7.88 -0.62
C LEU A 178 -27.19 -7.17 -1.68
N THR A 179 -28.44 -6.87 -1.34
CA THR A 179 -29.40 -6.24 -2.27
C THR A 179 -29.74 -4.83 -1.83
N THR A 180 -30.83 -4.62 -1.09
CA THR A 180 -31.22 -3.30 -0.57
C THR A 180 -30.08 -2.68 0.26
N GLY A 181 -29.83 -1.39 0.05
CA GLY A 181 -28.75 -0.63 0.69
C GLY A 181 -27.42 -0.65 -0.06
N TRP A 182 -27.15 -1.69 -0.86
CA TRP A 182 -25.89 -1.82 -1.60
C TRP A 182 -25.73 -0.75 -2.69
N SER A 183 -26.74 -0.56 -3.54
CA SER A 183 -26.69 0.45 -4.61
C SER A 183 -26.55 1.88 -4.06
N THR A 184 -27.17 2.18 -2.91
CA THR A 184 -27.01 3.45 -2.21
C THR A 184 -25.56 3.65 -1.75
N PHE A 185 -24.95 2.62 -1.14
CA PHE A 185 -23.55 2.64 -0.75
C PHE A 185 -22.62 2.86 -1.94
N VAL A 186 -22.80 2.11 -3.04
CA VAL A 186 -22.03 2.27 -4.28
C VAL A 186 -22.10 3.70 -4.83
N ASN A 187 -23.30 4.28 -4.88
CA ASN A 187 -23.50 5.63 -5.41
C ASN A 187 -22.90 6.70 -4.50
N GLN A 188 -23.16 6.62 -3.20
CA GLN A 188 -22.66 7.62 -2.23
C GLN A 188 -21.13 7.56 -2.12
N LYS A 189 -20.55 6.36 -2.08
CA LYS A 189 -19.11 6.15 -2.04
C LYS A 189 -18.45 6.20 -3.42
N LYS A 190 -19.20 6.44 -4.51
CA LYS A 190 -18.68 6.55 -5.90
C LYS A 190 -17.81 5.35 -6.30
N LEU A 191 -18.22 4.15 -5.94
CA LEU A 191 -17.47 2.93 -6.23
C LEU A 191 -17.56 2.57 -7.71
N VAL A 192 -16.48 2.02 -8.25
CA VAL A 192 -16.42 1.51 -9.63
C VAL A 192 -15.91 0.07 -9.65
N ALA A 193 -16.12 -0.63 -10.77
CA ALA A 193 -15.51 -1.94 -10.97
C ALA A 193 -13.98 -1.82 -10.87
N GLY A 194 -13.35 -2.77 -10.19
CA GLY A 194 -11.93 -2.74 -9.85
C GLY A 194 -11.65 -2.21 -8.44
N ASP A 195 -12.49 -1.34 -7.86
CA ASP A 195 -12.38 -1.00 -6.44
C ASP A 195 -12.61 -2.26 -5.59
N SER A 196 -12.03 -2.33 -4.40
CA SER A 196 -12.23 -3.44 -3.47
C SER A 196 -13.01 -3.00 -2.25
N ILE A 197 -13.98 -3.82 -1.84
CA ILE A 197 -14.66 -3.66 -0.56
C ILE A 197 -14.08 -4.63 0.46
N VAL A 198 -13.84 -4.09 1.65
CA VAL A 198 -13.32 -4.80 2.81
C VAL A 198 -14.44 -4.94 3.82
N PHE A 199 -14.71 -6.15 4.28
CA PHE A 199 -15.51 -6.40 5.47
C PHE A 199 -14.60 -6.93 6.57
N LEU A 200 -14.79 -6.42 7.79
CA LEU A 200 -14.04 -6.83 8.97
C LEU A 200 -15.02 -7.10 10.10
N ARG A 201 -14.92 -8.25 10.74
CA ARG A 201 -15.57 -8.52 12.01
C ARG A 201 -14.59 -8.27 13.15
N ALA A 202 -14.86 -7.26 13.97
CA ALA A 202 -14.08 -6.97 15.15
C ALA A 202 -14.34 -8.00 16.26
N GLU A 203 -13.44 -8.08 17.23
CA GLU A 203 -13.52 -9.04 18.35
C GLU A 203 -14.78 -8.86 19.21
N ASN A 204 -15.29 -7.64 19.32
CA ASN A 204 -16.55 -7.33 20.00
C ASN A 204 -17.81 -7.77 19.20
N GLY A 205 -17.63 -8.31 18.00
CA GLY A 205 -18.71 -8.74 17.11
C GLY A 205 -19.26 -7.65 16.18
N ASP A 206 -18.80 -6.40 16.31
CA ASP A 206 -19.18 -5.32 15.39
C ASP A 206 -18.62 -5.60 13.99
N LEU A 207 -19.43 -5.30 12.98
CA LEU A 207 -19.02 -5.38 11.59
C LEU A 207 -18.59 -3.99 11.10
N CYS A 208 -17.47 -3.96 10.42
CA CYS A 208 -16.94 -2.76 9.76
C CYS A 208 -16.84 -2.97 8.25
N VAL A 209 -16.96 -1.89 7.50
CA VAL A 209 -16.79 -1.86 6.04
C VAL A 209 -15.73 -0.83 5.65
N GLY A 210 -14.87 -1.18 4.71
CA GLY A 210 -13.80 -0.34 4.20
C GLY A 210 -13.69 -0.41 2.69
N ILE A 211 -12.93 0.52 2.11
CA ILE A 211 -12.76 0.64 0.66
C ILE A 211 -11.28 0.68 0.33
N ARG A 212 -10.87 -0.08 -0.70
CA ARG A 212 -9.57 0.10 -1.37
C ARG A 212 -9.83 0.54 -2.80
N ARG A 213 -9.34 1.72 -3.16
CA ARG A 213 -9.56 2.27 -4.50
C ARG A 213 -8.61 1.63 -5.52
N SER A 214 -9.15 1.25 -6.66
CA SER A 214 -8.34 0.85 -7.81
C SER A 214 -7.57 2.03 -8.37
N ARG A 215 -6.43 1.75 -9.01
CA ARG A 215 -5.78 2.76 -9.85
C ARG A 215 -6.63 2.99 -11.10
N ARG A 216 -7.16 4.21 -11.25
CA ARG A 216 -7.80 4.65 -12.51
C ARG A 216 -6.76 4.69 -13.63
N GLY A 217 -6.59 3.58 -14.34
CA GLY A 217 -6.05 3.58 -15.70
C GLY A 217 -7.14 4.10 -16.63
N ILE A 218 -6.94 5.27 -17.22
CA ILE A 218 -7.90 5.80 -18.18
C ILE A 218 -7.72 5.03 -19.50
N GLY A 219 -8.72 4.22 -19.84
CA GLY A 219 -9.19 4.01 -21.21
C GLY A 219 -8.35 3.15 -22.15
N SER A 220 -8.93 2.02 -22.55
CA SER A 220 -8.65 1.32 -23.81
C SER A 220 -8.59 2.30 -24.98
N GLY A 221 -7.42 2.46 -25.59
CA GLY A 221 -7.18 3.25 -26.79
C GLY A 221 -5.84 2.86 -27.39
N SER A 222 -5.90 2.12 -28.49
CA SER A 222 -4.77 1.66 -29.30
C SER A 222 -3.89 2.82 -29.78
N GLY A 223 -2.62 2.82 -29.36
CA GLY A 223 -1.55 3.70 -29.88
C GLY A 223 -0.19 3.17 -29.43
N PRO A 224 0.89 3.29 -30.24
CA PRO A 224 2.13 2.58 -29.98
C PRO A 224 2.99 3.27 -28.90
N GLU A 225 3.48 2.42 -28.00
CA GLU A 225 4.65 2.50 -27.12
C GLU A 225 5.03 3.80 -26.37
N SER A 226 5.09 3.68 -25.04
CA SER A 226 6.22 4.08 -24.15
C SER A 226 5.72 4.52 -22.75
N SER A 227 5.36 3.57 -21.87
CA SER A 227 5.60 3.70 -20.40
C SER A 227 5.13 2.46 -19.64
N LEU A 228 6.00 2.00 -18.73
CA LEU A 228 5.83 0.91 -17.78
C LEU A 228 4.44 0.91 -17.12
N THR A 229 3.58 0.00 -17.56
CA THR A 229 2.35 -0.38 -16.85
C THR A 229 2.41 -1.89 -16.63
N ILE A 230 2.25 -2.28 -15.36
CA ILE A 230 2.09 -3.68 -14.95
C ILE A 230 0.74 -4.11 -15.51
N GLY A 231 0.76 -4.83 -16.62
CA GLY A 231 -0.40 -5.45 -17.24
C GLY A 231 -0.02 -6.87 -17.67
N TRP A 232 -0.50 -7.87 -16.94
CA TRP A 232 -0.31 -9.27 -17.28
C TRP A 232 -1.24 -9.65 -18.43
N ASN A 233 -0.71 -9.86 -19.63
CA ASN A 233 -1.39 -10.63 -20.66
C ASN A 233 -0.57 -11.87 -20.99
N SER A 234 -1.11 -13.03 -20.60
CA SER A 234 -0.69 -14.33 -21.09
C SER A 234 -1.12 -14.45 -22.55
N ASN A 235 -0.16 -14.61 -23.47
CA ASN A 235 -0.26 -15.49 -24.65
C ASN A 235 1.07 -15.51 -25.45
N SER A 236 1.73 -16.66 -25.39
CA SER A 236 2.65 -17.32 -26.34
C SER A 236 3.44 -16.54 -27.42
N ALA A 237 4.77 -16.78 -27.39
CA ALA A 237 5.77 -16.81 -28.49
C ALA A 237 6.04 -15.49 -29.26
N THR A 238 7.26 -15.02 -29.54
CA THR A 238 8.50 -15.70 -29.97
C THR A 238 9.67 -14.70 -29.83
N CYS A 239 10.90 -15.20 -29.75
CA CYS A 239 12.20 -14.50 -29.63
C CYS A 239 12.55 -13.49 -30.74
N ALA A 240 13.24 -12.38 -30.39
CA ALA A 240 14.51 -11.90 -31.01
C ALA A 240 14.93 -10.53 -30.44
N ILE A 241 16.19 -10.42 -30.01
CA ILE A 241 16.95 -9.17 -29.78
C ILE A 241 17.73 -8.89 -31.08
N PRO A 242 17.92 -7.62 -31.49
CA PRO A 242 19.30 -7.08 -31.48
C PRO A 242 19.41 -5.65 -30.92
N TYR A 243 20.61 -5.41 -30.38
CA TYR A 243 21.25 -4.15 -30.00
C TYR A 243 21.04 -2.99 -30.99
N ASP A 244 20.99 -1.74 -30.50
CA ASP A 244 22.01 -0.67 -30.74
C ASP A 244 21.46 0.75 -30.44
N GLY A 245 22.34 1.68 -30.03
CA GLY A 245 22.22 3.11 -30.36
C GLY A 245 21.65 4.10 -29.33
N PHE A 246 22.53 4.79 -28.61
CA PHE A 246 22.27 6.10 -27.97
C PHE A 246 21.96 7.19 -29.02
N SER A 247 20.97 8.07 -28.78
CA SER A 247 21.07 9.51 -29.14
C SER A 247 19.92 10.36 -28.55
N LEU A 248 20.35 11.40 -27.84
CA LEU A 248 19.76 12.73 -27.70
C LEU A 248 18.65 13.10 -28.72
N PHE A 249 17.51 13.61 -28.23
CA PHE A 249 16.89 14.86 -28.72
C PHE A 249 15.93 15.42 -27.66
N VAL A 250 16.22 16.66 -27.25
CA VAL A 250 15.33 17.53 -26.47
C VAL A 250 14.21 18.00 -27.38
N LYS A 251 12.96 17.92 -26.91
CA LYS A 251 11.88 18.76 -27.44
C LYS A 251 10.96 19.19 -26.30
N GLU A 252 11.13 20.45 -25.92
CA GLU A 252 10.10 21.27 -25.29
C GLU A 252 8.89 21.29 -26.21
N ASP A 253 7.73 20.80 -25.74
CA ASP A 253 6.38 21.32 -26.02
C ASP A 253 5.32 20.30 -25.59
N GLU A 254 4.96 20.29 -24.30
CA GLU A 254 3.65 19.77 -23.85
C GLU A 254 3.14 20.57 -22.65
N MET A 255 2.93 21.88 -22.85
CA MET A 255 2.07 22.69 -21.99
C MET A 255 0.74 22.93 -22.70
N ARG A 256 -0.16 21.93 -22.71
CA ARG A 256 -1.63 22.07 -22.87
C ARG A 256 -2.34 20.72 -22.98
N ASN A 257 -2.46 19.99 -21.85
CA ASN A 257 -3.70 19.32 -21.44
C ASN A 257 -3.46 18.48 -20.18
N GLY A 258 -4.00 18.94 -19.05
CA GLY A 258 -3.90 18.26 -17.78
C GLY A 258 -4.77 17.01 -17.72
N ARG A 259 -4.13 15.84 -17.66
CA ARG A 259 -4.68 14.65 -17.00
C ARG A 259 -3.52 13.78 -16.48
N MET A 260 -3.22 13.98 -15.21
CA MET A 260 -2.00 13.52 -14.54
C MET A 260 -1.95 11.99 -14.37
N LYS A 261 -0.93 11.35 -14.95
CA LYS A 261 -0.50 9.98 -14.63
C LYS A 261 -0.24 9.84 -13.12
N GLY A 262 -0.91 8.90 -12.46
CA GLY A 262 -0.51 8.20 -11.21
C GLY A 262 0.37 8.89 -10.15
N ARG A 263 0.19 10.21 -9.91
CA ARG A 263 1.01 10.99 -8.97
C ARG A 263 0.64 10.68 -7.52
N GLY A 264 1.58 10.91 -6.59
CA GLY A 264 1.42 10.73 -5.15
C GLY A 264 0.27 11.54 -4.55
N ARG A 265 -0.04 11.35 -3.25
CA ARG A 265 -1.08 12.12 -2.55
C ARG A 265 -0.50 13.22 -1.66
N VAL A 266 0.78 13.15 -1.35
CA VAL A 266 1.48 14.11 -0.48
C VAL A 266 1.95 15.30 -1.32
N ARG A 267 1.87 16.52 -0.79
CA ARG A 267 2.36 17.71 -1.48
C ARG A 267 3.90 17.71 -1.48
N PRO A 268 4.57 18.10 -2.57
CA PRO A 268 6.04 18.12 -2.61
C PRO A 268 6.65 19.05 -1.55
N GLU A 269 5.95 20.13 -1.19
CA GLU A 269 6.39 21.06 -0.15
C GLU A 269 6.42 20.41 1.24
N GLU A 270 5.43 19.56 1.54
CA GLU A 270 5.36 18.82 2.82
C GLU A 270 6.49 17.78 2.92
N VAL A 271 6.82 17.11 1.81
CA VAL A 271 7.96 16.19 1.77
C VAL A 271 9.27 16.92 1.99
N LEU A 272 9.44 18.07 1.32
CA LEU A 272 10.63 18.90 1.46
C LEU A 272 10.79 19.43 2.88
N GLU A 273 9.72 19.97 3.48
CA GLU A 273 9.71 20.46 4.85
C GLU A 273 10.10 19.35 5.84
N ALA A 274 9.48 18.17 5.73
CA ALA A 274 9.81 17.02 6.56
C ALA A 274 11.29 16.62 6.43
N ALA A 275 11.81 16.56 5.20
CA ALA A 275 13.20 16.21 4.96
C ALA A 275 14.20 17.24 5.52
N VAL A 276 13.88 18.53 5.41
CA VAL A 276 14.69 19.63 5.99
C VAL A 276 14.66 19.59 7.51
N LEU A 277 13.50 19.37 8.13
CA LEU A 277 13.40 19.23 9.59
C LEU A 277 14.18 18.02 10.09
N ALA A 278 14.04 16.88 9.42
CA ALA A 278 14.77 15.66 9.74
C ALA A 278 16.30 15.86 9.65
N ALA A 279 16.79 16.50 8.58
CA ALA A 279 18.22 16.78 8.39
C ALA A 279 18.78 17.73 9.47
N ASN A 280 17.95 18.62 10.00
CA ASN A 280 18.31 19.54 11.08
C ASN A 280 18.11 18.95 12.49
N GLY A 281 17.82 17.65 12.60
CA GLY A 281 17.61 16.99 13.89
C GLY A 281 16.34 17.42 14.63
N LYS A 282 15.37 18.04 13.95
CA LYS A 282 14.14 18.54 14.55
C LYS A 282 13.03 17.49 14.44
N PRO A 283 12.13 17.37 15.43
CA PRO A 283 10.93 16.55 15.31
C PRO A 283 10.09 16.98 14.10
N PHE A 284 9.56 15.99 13.39
CA PHE A 284 8.78 16.23 12.17
C PHE A 284 7.67 15.18 12.04
N GLN A 285 6.73 15.43 11.13
CA GLN A 285 5.61 14.55 10.89
C GLN A 285 5.43 14.33 9.39
N VAL A 286 5.07 13.11 9.01
CA VAL A 286 4.79 12.76 7.62
C VAL A 286 3.42 12.10 7.50
N VAL A 287 2.86 12.16 6.30
CA VAL A 287 1.65 11.43 5.94
C VAL A 287 2.02 10.29 5.01
N TYR A 288 1.61 9.08 5.37
CA TYR A 288 1.85 7.87 4.60
C TYR A 288 0.52 7.30 4.10
N TYR A 289 0.35 7.28 2.77
CA TYR A 289 -0.77 6.61 2.11
C TYR A 289 -0.30 5.22 1.67
N PRO A 290 -0.69 4.13 2.37
CA PRO A 290 -0.38 2.78 1.92
C PRO A 290 -0.96 2.54 0.54
N ARG A 291 -0.14 2.06 -0.39
CA ARG A 291 -0.58 1.61 -1.71
C ARG A 291 0.11 0.31 -2.05
N ALA A 292 -0.63 -0.59 -2.71
CA ALA A 292 -0.04 -1.76 -3.33
C ALA A 292 1.13 -1.31 -4.22
N SER A 293 2.29 -1.93 -4.05
CA SER A 293 3.55 -1.66 -4.78
C SER A 293 4.26 -0.32 -4.53
N THR A 294 3.80 0.54 -3.61
CA THR A 294 4.64 1.69 -3.20
C THR A 294 5.57 1.33 -2.08
N PRO A 295 6.84 1.75 -2.15
CA PRO A 295 7.82 1.39 -1.16
C PRO A 295 7.59 2.11 0.16
N GLU A 296 7.92 1.42 1.24
CA GLU A 296 7.99 1.97 2.58
C GLU A 296 9.25 2.84 2.69
N PHE A 297 9.07 4.13 3.00
CA PHE A 297 10.18 5.07 3.21
C PHE A 297 10.54 5.27 4.69
N CYS A 298 9.84 4.55 5.57
CA CYS A 298 10.08 4.51 7.00
C CYS A 298 10.24 3.03 7.40
N VAL A 299 11.48 2.57 7.52
CA VAL A 299 11.81 1.14 7.65
C VAL A 299 12.47 0.90 9.01
N LYS A 300 12.15 -0.21 9.69
CA LYS A 300 12.81 -0.58 10.95
C LYS A 300 14.34 -0.59 10.80
N ALA A 301 15.04 0.04 11.74
CA ALA A 301 16.48 0.18 11.65
C ALA A 301 17.22 -1.17 11.69
N SER A 302 16.70 -2.16 12.42
CA SER A 302 17.22 -3.53 12.44
C SER A 302 17.13 -4.20 11.06
N SER A 303 16.00 -4.07 10.37
CA SER A 303 15.80 -4.63 9.03
C SER A 303 16.77 -4.03 8.01
N VAL A 304 16.93 -2.70 8.02
CA VAL A 304 17.89 -2.02 7.13
C VAL A 304 19.31 -2.49 7.42
N ARG A 305 19.74 -2.54 8.70
CA ARG A 305 21.09 -3.00 9.06
C ARG A 305 21.34 -4.45 8.63
N ALA A 306 20.39 -5.35 8.89
CA ALA A 306 20.48 -6.74 8.45
C ALA A 306 20.60 -6.83 6.93
N ALA A 307 19.82 -6.04 6.19
CA ALA A 307 19.89 -5.99 4.74
C ALA A 307 21.22 -5.41 4.21
N MET A 308 21.81 -4.41 4.89
CA MET A 308 23.14 -3.87 4.53
C MET A 308 24.29 -4.82 4.86
N ALA A 309 24.11 -5.69 5.85
CA ALA A 309 25.11 -6.70 6.21
C ALA A 309 25.17 -7.86 5.20
N ILE A 310 24.14 -8.02 4.35
CA ILE A 310 24.19 -8.95 3.23
C ILE A 310 25.19 -8.42 2.22
N GLY A 311 26.23 -9.20 1.92
CA GLY A 311 27.16 -8.95 0.83
C GLY A 311 26.49 -9.18 -0.52
N TRP A 312 25.53 -8.32 -0.88
CA TRP A 312 24.81 -8.40 -2.13
C TRP A 312 25.79 -8.48 -3.29
N CYS A 313 25.51 -9.33 -4.28
CA CYS A 313 26.27 -9.43 -5.52
C CYS A 313 25.39 -9.85 -6.69
N SER A 314 25.87 -9.60 -7.91
CA SER A 314 25.21 -10.06 -9.13
C SER A 314 25.09 -11.59 -9.15
N GLY A 315 23.94 -12.09 -9.60
CA GLY A 315 23.62 -13.51 -9.64
C GLY A 315 22.91 -14.03 -8.38
N MET A 316 22.85 -13.27 -7.29
CA MET A 316 22.11 -13.68 -6.08
C MET A 316 20.61 -13.79 -6.38
N ARG A 317 20.00 -14.89 -5.95
CA ARG A 317 18.56 -15.09 -6.04
C ARG A 317 17.90 -14.56 -4.77
N PHE A 318 16.75 -13.93 -4.94
CA PHE A 318 15.92 -13.47 -3.83
C PHE A 318 14.47 -13.88 -4.04
N LYS A 319 13.71 -13.80 -2.96
CA LYS A 319 12.27 -14.05 -2.94
C LYS A 319 11.60 -12.81 -2.33
N MET A 320 10.53 -12.32 -2.95
CA MET A 320 9.78 -11.15 -2.51
C MET A 320 8.29 -11.48 -2.49
N ALA A 321 7.62 -11.11 -1.40
CA ALA A 321 6.18 -11.22 -1.28
C ALA A 321 5.48 -10.03 -1.94
N PHE A 322 4.39 -10.29 -2.63
CA PHE A 322 3.50 -9.29 -3.22
C PHE A 322 2.06 -9.65 -2.90
N GLU A 323 1.26 -8.65 -2.54
CA GLU A 323 -0.18 -8.80 -2.41
C GLU A 323 -0.81 -8.90 -3.81
N THR A 324 -1.69 -9.87 -4.04
CA THR A 324 -2.46 -9.95 -5.29
C THR A 324 -3.35 -8.73 -5.47
N GLU A 325 -3.77 -8.44 -6.70
CA GLU A 325 -4.65 -7.29 -6.99
C GLU A 325 -5.96 -7.33 -6.20
N ASP A 326 -6.54 -8.53 -6.05
CA ASP A 326 -7.72 -8.78 -5.23
C ASP A 326 -7.42 -8.82 -3.71
N SER A 327 -6.15 -8.68 -3.34
CA SER A 327 -5.65 -8.68 -1.96
C SER A 327 -6.06 -9.89 -1.13
N SER A 328 -6.41 -10.99 -1.80
CA SER A 328 -6.87 -12.21 -1.14
C SER A 328 -5.70 -13.13 -0.79
N ARG A 329 -4.54 -12.96 -1.44
CA ARG A 329 -3.38 -13.86 -1.31
C ARG A 329 -2.06 -13.07 -1.39
N ILE A 330 -1.03 -13.66 -0.78
CA ILE A 330 0.35 -13.25 -0.97
C ILE A 330 0.96 -14.17 -2.03
N SER A 331 1.35 -13.58 -3.16
CA SER A 331 2.12 -14.22 -4.21
C SER A 331 3.60 -14.02 -3.95
N TRP A 332 4.37 -15.07 -4.12
CA TRP A 332 5.82 -15.02 -3.95
C TRP A 332 6.51 -14.96 -5.29
N PHE A 333 7.31 -13.92 -5.47
CA PHE A 333 8.10 -13.70 -6.66
C PHE A 333 9.55 -14.06 -6.39
N MET A 334 10.14 -14.80 -7.32
CA MET A 334 11.57 -15.10 -7.30
C MET A 334 12.26 -14.24 -8.35
N GLY A 335 13.37 -13.62 -7.99
CA GLY A 335 14.17 -12.83 -8.92
C GLY A 335 15.66 -13.06 -8.70
N THR A 336 16.46 -12.44 -9.56
CA THR A 336 17.91 -12.46 -9.49
C THR A 336 18.45 -11.04 -9.51
N VAL A 337 19.38 -10.72 -8.61
CA VAL A 337 20.12 -9.46 -8.59
C VAL A 337 21.01 -9.42 -9.82
N THR A 338 20.87 -8.41 -10.66
CA THR A 338 21.70 -8.24 -11.87
C THR A 338 22.90 -7.36 -11.58
N SER A 339 22.72 -6.30 -10.82
CA SER A 339 23.79 -5.37 -10.47
C SER A 339 23.44 -4.58 -9.20
N ILE A 340 24.43 -3.87 -8.68
CA ILE A 340 24.33 -3.05 -7.48
C ILE A 340 24.78 -1.65 -7.87
N GLN A 341 23.84 -0.71 -7.84
CA GLN A 341 24.08 0.64 -8.32
C GLN A 341 23.23 1.64 -7.53
N VAL A 342 23.87 2.70 -7.04
CA VAL A 342 23.16 3.82 -6.40
C VAL A 342 22.26 4.48 -7.43
N ALA A 343 20.97 4.63 -7.11
CA ALA A 343 19.97 5.14 -8.05
C ALA A 343 20.21 6.59 -8.50
N ASP A 344 20.78 7.42 -7.61
CA ASP A 344 21.05 8.83 -7.87
C ASP A 344 22.39 9.23 -7.22
N PRO A 345 23.52 8.87 -7.85
CA PRO A 345 24.84 9.07 -7.28
C PRO A 345 25.24 10.55 -7.21
N VAL A 346 24.58 11.43 -7.97
CA VAL A 346 24.87 12.87 -8.00
C VAL A 346 24.27 13.57 -6.80
N ARG A 347 22.98 13.34 -6.51
CA ARG A 347 22.31 13.99 -5.37
C ARG A 347 22.47 13.22 -4.07
N TRP A 348 22.54 11.89 -4.13
CA TRP A 348 22.55 11.02 -2.96
C TRP A 348 23.64 9.94 -3.05
N PRO A 349 24.93 10.34 -3.00
CA PRO A 349 26.01 9.38 -3.01
C PRO A 349 25.86 8.41 -1.83
N ASN A 350 26.09 7.12 -2.08
CA ASN A 350 25.96 6.03 -1.11
C ASN A 350 24.53 5.80 -0.56
N SER A 351 23.50 6.28 -1.25
CA SER A 351 22.13 5.95 -0.85
C SER A 351 21.85 4.46 -1.01
N PRO A 352 21.30 3.79 0.02
CA PRO A 352 20.79 2.43 -0.13
C PRO A 352 19.42 2.39 -0.83
N TRP A 353 18.79 3.53 -1.07
CA TRP A 353 17.47 3.56 -1.70
C TRP A 353 17.54 3.04 -3.14
N ARG A 354 16.80 1.96 -3.43
CA ARG A 354 16.80 1.26 -4.74
C ARG A 354 18.20 0.84 -5.22
N LEU A 355 19.04 0.38 -4.30
CA LEU A 355 20.43 -0.02 -4.58
C LEU A 355 20.54 -1.24 -5.52
N LEU A 356 19.55 -2.15 -5.49
CA LEU A 356 19.61 -3.42 -6.23
C LEU A 356 18.85 -3.32 -7.55
N GLN A 357 19.53 -3.59 -8.67
CA GLN A 357 18.88 -3.87 -9.94
C GLN A 357 18.55 -5.35 -10.00
N VAL A 358 17.35 -5.69 -10.45
CA VAL A 358 16.90 -7.08 -10.53
C VAL A 358 16.31 -7.42 -11.88
N LEU A 359 16.48 -8.68 -12.26
CA LEU A 359 15.80 -9.28 -13.40
C LEU A 359 14.65 -10.14 -12.89
N HIS A 360 13.50 -9.96 -13.52
CA HIS A 360 12.37 -10.87 -13.44
C HIS A 360 12.23 -11.61 -14.77
N PHE A 361 11.65 -12.81 -14.77
CA PHE A 361 11.42 -13.59 -16.00
C PHE A 361 10.49 -12.90 -17.01
N VAL A 362 9.94 -11.73 -16.68
CA VAL A 362 9.34 -10.77 -17.61
C VAL A 362 9.62 -9.35 -17.07
N LEU A 363 10.52 -8.61 -17.72
CA LEU A 363 10.92 -7.19 -17.52
C LEU A 363 11.60 -6.78 -16.19
N SER A 364 12.60 -5.90 -16.32
CA SER A 364 13.47 -5.37 -15.26
C SER A 364 12.73 -4.55 -14.20
N LEU A 365 13.04 -4.78 -12.91
CA LEU A 365 12.54 -4.02 -11.78
C LEU A 365 13.71 -3.51 -10.93
N LEU A 366 13.59 -2.32 -10.33
CA LEU A 366 14.48 -1.85 -9.27
C LEU A 366 13.90 -2.31 -7.93
N LEU A 367 14.67 -3.07 -7.15
CA LEU A 367 14.21 -3.58 -5.85
C LEU A 367 14.51 -2.62 -4.70
N PHE A 368 13.61 -2.63 -3.73
CA PHE A 368 13.71 -1.93 -2.47
C PHE A 368 14.44 -2.80 -1.45
N LEU A 369 15.23 -2.16 -0.59
CA LEU A 369 15.78 -2.80 0.60
C LEU A 369 14.73 -2.76 1.72
N VAL A 370 13.77 -3.69 1.69
CA VAL A 370 12.98 -4.13 2.86
C VAL A 370 12.63 -5.60 2.70
#